data_AF-A0A1V6FUB9-F1
#
_entry.id   AF-A0A1V6FUB9-F1
#
_cell.length_a   1.000
_cell.length_b   1.000
_cell.length_c   1.000
_cell.angle_alpha   90.00
_cell.angle_beta   90.00
_cell.angle_gamma   90.00
#
_symmetry.space_group_name_H-M   'P 1'
#
loop_
_entity.id
_entity.type
_entity.pdbx_description
1 polymer ?
#
loop_
_entity_poly.entity_id
_entity_poly.type
_entity_poly.pdbx_seq_one_letter_code
_entity_poly.pdbx_strand_id
1 'polypeptide(L)'
;MTKRIQLQRFNDALHNLPTPGTGCHAALLGAANYGVMAGLSDADILAELRAAIKPGTRQVQDKEISEAVAKARQELRAAPAWTGQVTPRAGQKPPTTATATAQLPMDASAVAARQARLIEAGGGPFDPLADPARAAAGSNPPWPEWEAMSPRGDVLTFLQSLYNDDDLLYIGPDAARREDQANYIKPAAEWVEFFRAQQAEGTDPAKLGRAFPFICCNPLTGEPNESGSRRSDSNVVAFRFAVLEHDILPLDQQIALIRALELPIASLVFSGGKSIHALLDVAAYCGEVITTHERWRQVVKEALFETCLKPYEFDTSTSNPSRFSRLPGVIRAEDGARGRGVRPSVPLPSLTQSSPEPPPPTAPENPPPAERWQRLLYINGRAWA
;
A
#
# COMPACT_ATOMS: atom_id res chain seq x y z
N MET A 1 5.15 -23.29 -6.97
CA MET A 1 4.42 -22.01 -6.74
C MET A 1 4.05 -21.29 -8.04
N THR A 2 4.95 -21.19 -9.04
CA THR A 2 4.73 -20.46 -10.30
C THR A 2 3.55 -20.96 -11.13
N LYS A 3 3.34 -22.28 -11.26
CA LYS A 3 2.24 -22.87 -12.06
C LYS A 3 0.84 -22.46 -11.56
N ARG A 4 0.65 -22.41 -10.23
CA ARG A 4 -0.63 -22.05 -9.60
C ARG A 4 -0.97 -20.57 -9.83
N ILE A 5 0.04 -19.69 -9.81
CA ILE A 5 -0.12 -18.25 -10.08
C ILE A 5 -0.44 -18.01 -11.55
N GLN A 6 0.23 -18.70 -12.48
CA GLN A 6 -0.07 -18.55 -13.91
C GLN A 6 -1.45 -19.11 -14.27
N LEU A 7 -1.88 -20.19 -13.60
CA LEU A 7 -3.24 -20.72 -13.76
C LEU A 7 -4.30 -19.73 -13.24
N GLN A 8 -4.03 -19.06 -12.11
CA GLN A 8 -4.92 -18.01 -11.62
C GLN A 8 -5.02 -16.84 -12.60
N ARG A 9 -3.88 -16.34 -13.09
CA ARG A 9 -3.83 -15.26 -14.10
C ARG A 9 -4.52 -15.65 -15.42
N PHE A 10 -4.43 -16.92 -15.80
CA PHE A 10 -5.15 -17.45 -16.95
C PHE A 10 -6.67 -17.35 -16.73
N ASN A 11 -7.17 -17.83 -15.59
CA ASN A 11 -8.59 -17.74 -15.25
C ASN A 11 -9.09 -16.30 -15.14
N ASP A 12 -8.30 -15.41 -14.54
CA ASP A 12 -8.62 -13.98 -14.43
C ASP A 12 -8.69 -13.31 -15.81
N ALA A 13 -7.77 -13.68 -16.72
CA ALA A 13 -7.76 -13.17 -18.09
C ALA A 13 -8.97 -13.66 -18.90
N LEU A 14 -9.40 -14.91 -18.71
CA LEU A 14 -10.62 -15.46 -19.33
C LEU A 14 -11.86 -14.69 -18.90
N HIS A 15 -12.01 -14.42 -17.60
CA HIS A 15 -13.16 -13.70 -17.05
C HIS A 15 -13.28 -12.27 -17.61
N ASN A 16 -12.13 -11.64 -17.83
CA ASN A 16 -12.00 -10.24 -18.24
C ASN A 16 -11.82 -10.05 -19.76
N LEU A 17 -12.03 -11.07 -20.59
CA LEU A 17 -11.96 -10.90 -22.05
C LEU A 17 -12.97 -9.82 -22.51
N PRO A 18 -12.50 -8.78 -23.23
CA PRO A 18 -13.36 -7.74 -23.76
C PRO A 18 -14.16 -8.29 -24.95
N THR A 19 -15.29 -7.65 -25.22
CA THR A 19 -16.11 -8.01 -26.38
C THR A 19 -15.35 -7.80 -27.69
N PRO A 20 -15.58 -8.64 -28.72
CA PRO A 20 -14.96 -8.46 -30.02
C PRO A 20 -15.26 -7.07 -30.60
N GLY A 21 -14.20 -6.32 -30.95
CA GLY A 21 -14.30 -4.95 -31.47
C GLY A 21 -13.51 -3.89 -30.67
N THR A 22 -13.17 -4.17 -29.41
CA THR A 22 -12.49 -3.21 -28.49
C THR A 22 -11.15 -3.77 -27.96
N GLY A 23 -10.31 -4.33 -28.83
CA GLY A 23 -8.98 -4.85 -28.45
C GLY A 23 -8.93 -6.33 -28.04
N CYS A 24 -10.00 -7.08 -28.30
CA CYS A 24 -10.11 -8.52 -28.03
C CYS A 24 -8.92 -9.34 -28.55
N HIS A 25 -8.36 -9.02 -29.71
CA HIS A 25 -7.19 -9.71 -30.28
C HIS A 25 -5.95 -9.68 -29.36
N ALA A 26 -5.66 -8.54 -28.74
CA ALA A 26 -4.52 -8.40 -27.82
C ALA A 26 -4.78 -9.13 -26.49
N ALA A 27 -6.02 -9.09 -26.01
CA ALA A 27 -6.43 -9.78 -24.78
C ALA A 27 -6.37 -11.32 -24.93
N LEU A 28 -6.73 -11.85 -26.11
CA LEU A 28 -6.61 -13.29 -26.42
C LEU A 28 -5.16 -13.77 -26.35
N LEU A 29 -4.20 -13.00 -26.88
CA LEU A 29 -2.78 -13.35 -26.80
C LEU A 29 -2.25 -13.28 -25.35
N GLY A 30 -2.68 -12.28 -24.58
CA GLY A 30 -2.32 -12.16 -23.16
C GLY A 30 -2.81 -13.35 -22.34
N ALA A 31 -4.07 -13.74 -22.52
CA ALA A 31 -4.65 -14.91 -21.88
C ALA A 31 -3.94 -16.22 -22.34
N ALA A 32 -3.67 -16.37 -23.63
CA ALA A 32 -2.93 -17.52 -24.16
C ALA A 32 -1.52 -17.65 -23.56
N ASN A 33 -0.82 -16.53 -23.33
CA ASN A 33 0.49 -16.52 -22.67
C ASN A 33 0.42 -17.08 -21.24
N TYR A 34 -0.58 -16.70 -20.44
CA TYR A 34 -0.77 -17.26 -19.10
C TYR A 34 -1.08 -18.75 -19.13
N GLY A 35 -1.94 -19.21 -20.05
CA GLY A 35 -2.25 -20.64 -20.20
C GLY A 35 -1.02 -21.47 -20.58
N VAL A 36 -0.19 -20.95 -21.50
CA VAL A 36 1.07 -21.58 -21.92
C VAL A 36 2.09 -21.62 -20.76
N MET A 37 2.24 -20.54 -20.00
CA MET A 37 3.11 -20.48 -18.82
C MET A 37 2.60 -21.33 -17.64
N ALA A 38 1.29 -21.54 -17.55
CA ALA A 38 0.66 -22.48 -16.62
C ALA A 38 0.83 -23.94 -17.05
N GLY A 39 1.40 -24.20 -18.23
CA GLY A 39 1.66 -25.54 -18.74
C GLY A 39 0.40 -26.31 -19.16
N LEU A 40 -0.68 -25.59 -19.52
CA LEU A 40 -1.89 -26.19 -20.11
C LEU A 40 -1.61 -26.67 -21.54
N SER A 41 -2.42 -27.57 -22.10
CA SER A 41 -2.28 -27.98 -23.50
C SER A 41 -2.88 -26.94 -24.46
N ASP A 42 -2.45 -26.94 -25.72
CA ASP A 42 -2.96 -25.99 -26.72
C ASP A 42 -4.47 -26.18 -26.96
N ALA A 43 -4.95 -27.43 -26.86
CA ALA A 43 -6.35 -27.77 -26.96
C ALA A 43 -7.17 -27.21 -25.79
N ASP A 44 -6.65 -27.31 -24.56
CA ASP A 44 -7.33 -26.80 -23.36
C ASP A 44 -7.41 -25.27 -23.41
N ILE A 45 -6.31 -24.60 -23.75
CA ILE A 45 -6.27 -23.14 -23.85
C ILE A 45 -7.25 -22.65 -24.92
N LEU A 46 -7.30 -23.32 -26.08
CA LEU A 46 -8.22 -22.98 -27.15
C LEU A 46 -9.68 -23.17 -26.73
N ALA A 47 -10.01 -24.28 -26.07
CA ALA A 47 -11.36 -24.57 -25.60
C ALA A 47 -11.84 -23.53 -24.58
N GLU A 48 -11.01 -23.19 -23.61
CA GLU A 48 -11.33 -22.21 -22.56
C GLU A 48 -11.46 -20.79 -23.13
N LEU A 49 -10.55 -20.37 -24.02
CA LEU A 49 -10.67 -19.08 -24.72
C LEU A 49 -11.94 -19.00 -25.56
N ARG A 50 -12.27 -20.07 -26.29
CA ARG A 50 -13.50 -20.13 -27.09
C ARG A 50 -14.74 -20.01 -26.21
N ALA A 51 -14.75 -20.67 -25.06
CA ALA A 51 -15.87 -20.61 -24.12
C ALA A 51 -16.01 -19.23 -23.44
N ALA A 52 -14.90 -18.53 -23.21
CA ALA A 52 -14.88 -17.24 -22.51
C ALA A 52 -15.19 -16.02 -23.39
N ILE A 53 -15.13 -16.14 -24.73
CA ILE A 53 -15.43 -15.04 -25.64
C ILE A 53 -16.92 -14.69 -25.58
N LYS A 54 -17.22 -13.48 -25.09
CA LYS A 54 -18.58 -12.93 -25.02
C LYS A 54 -19.10 -12.59 -26.44
N PRO A 55 -20.41 -12.76 -26.71
CA PRO A 55 -21.00 -12.30 -27.97
C PRO A 55 -20.77 -10.80 -28.17
N GLY A 56 -20.34 -10.39 -29.36
CA GLY A 56 -20.08 -8.99 -29.69
C GLY A 56 -20.41 -8.68 -31.15
N THR A 57 -20.03 -7.48 -31.60
CA THR A 57 -20.32 -6.97 -32.95
C THR A 57 -19.57 -7.71 -34.05
N ARG A 58 -18.52 -8.45 -33.70
CA ARG A 58 -17.75 -9.33 -34.60
C ARG A 58 -17.64 -10.73 -34.00
N GLN A 59 -17.68 -11.76 -34.84
CA GLN A 59 -17.35 -13.12 -34.42
C GLN A 59 -15.82 -13.33 -34.48
N VAL A 60 -15.22 -13.77 -33.37
CA VAL A 60 -13.82 -14.20 -33.35
C VAL A 60 -13.76 -15.60 -33.98
N GLN A 61 -12.95 -15.76 -35.03
CA GLN A 61 -12.80 -17.06 -35.68
C GLN A 61 -11.84 -17.94 -34.89
N ASP A 62 -12.08 -19.26 -34.91
CA ASP A 62 -11.19 -20.23 -34.27
C ASP A 62 -9.74 -20.14 -34.73
N LYS A 63 -9.55 -19.74 -35.98
CA LYS A 63 -8.22 -19.48 -36.54
C LYS A 63 -7.48 -18.39 -35.73
N GLU A 64 -8.17 -17.32 -35.36
CA GLU A 64 -7.60 -16.20 -34.59
C GLU A 64 -7.19 -16.63 -33.17
N ILE A 65 -7.99 -17.50 -32.54
CA ILE A 65 -7.68 -18.08 -31.22
C ILE A 65 -6.48 -19.03 -31.33
N SER A 66 -6.46 -19.90 -32.36
CA SER A 66 -5.36 -20.84 -32.59
C SER A 66 -4.04 -20.14 -32.90
N GLU A 67 -4.07 -19.02 -33.64
CA GLU A 67 -2.91 -18.20 -33.94
C GLU A 67 -2.35 -17.51 -32.69
N ALA A 68 -3.23 -17.06 -31.77
CA ALA A 68 -2.81 -16.50 -30.49
C ALA A 68 -2.10 -17.54 -29.60
N VAL A 69 -2.63 -18.76 -29.53
CA VAL A 69 -2.00 -19.87 -28.77
C VAL A 69 -0.67 -20.29 -29.40
N ALA A 70 -0.62 -20.42 -30.73
CA ALA A 70 0.60 -20.76 -31.45
C ALA A 70 1.70 -19.71 -31.24
N LYS A 71 1.33 -18.42 -31.25
CA LYS A 71 2.24 -17.32 -30.99
C LYS A 71 2.76 -17.32 -29.55
N ALA A 72 1.88 -17.53 -28.56
CA ALA A 72 2.28 -17.64 -27.16
C ALA A 72 3.29 -18.79 -26.93
N ARG A 73 3.09 -19.94 -27.59
CA ARG A 73 4.04 -21.06 -27.58
C ARG A 73 5.36 -20.72 -28.22
N GLN A 74 5.34 -20.02 -29.35
CA GLN A 74 6.54 -19.60 -30.04
C GLN A 74 7.35 -18.61 -29.19
N GLU A 75 6.70 -17.65 -28.53
CA GLU A 75 7.36 -16.68 -27.64
C GLU A 75 7.95 -17.35 -26.40
N LEU A 76 7.26 -18.33 -25.79
CA LEU A 76 7.82 -19.11 -24.68
C LEU A 76 9.02 -19.97 -25.10
N ARG A 77 8.95 -20.61 -26.28
CA ARG A 77 10.06 -21.44 -26.81
C ARG A 77 11.26 -20.61 -27.25
N ALA A 78 11.03 -19.37 -27.70
CA ALA A 78 12.06 -18.46 -28.18
C ALA A 78 12.74 -17.65 -27.05
N ALA A 79 12.27 -17.75 -25.80
CA ALA A 79 12.86 -17.05 -24.67
C ALA A 79 14.16 -17.74 -24.19
N PRO A 80 15.35 -17.14 -24.35
CA PRO A 80 16.56 -17.61 -23.69
C PRO A 80 16.50 -17.26 -22.19
N ALA A 81 17.37 -17.85 -21.38
CA ALA A 81 17.62 -17.37 -20.01
C ALA A 81 17.94 -15.86 -20.09
N TRP A 82 17.16 -15.04 -19.38
CA TRP A 82 17.14 -13.59 -19.51
C TRP A 82 18.50 -12.96 -19.18
N THR A 83 19.08 -12.23 -20.13
CA THR A 83 20.41 -11.59 -20.03
C THR A 83 20.36 -10.10 -19.69
N GLY A 84 19.17 -9.55 -19.35
CA GLY A 84 19.03 -8.16 -18.90
C GLY A 84 19.16 -7.08 -19.99
N GLN A 85 19.28 -7.44 -21.26
CA GLN A 85 19.29 -6.47 -22.36
C GLN A 85 18.04 -6.59 -23.24
N VAL A 86 17.36 -5.46 -23.47
CA VAL A 86 16.26 -5.36 -24.44
C VAL A 86 16.86 -5.22 -25.84
N THR A 87 16.80 -6.27 -26.65
CA THR A 87 17.11 -6.17 -28.08
C THR A 87 15.93 -5.54 -28.82
N PRO A 88 16.10 -4.42 -29.56
CA PRO A 88 15.04 -3.87 -30.38
C PRO A 88 14.63 -4.85 -31.48
N ARG A 89 13.33 -4.98 -31.75
CA ARG A 89 12.82 -5.76 -32.89
C ARG A 89 13.33 -5.17 -34.20
N ALA A 90 14.10 -5.96 -34.96
CA ALA A 90 14.59 -5.57 -36.28
C ALA A 90 13.42 -5.34 -37.26
N GLY A 91 13.42 -4.18 -37.93
CA GLY A 91 12.56 -3.93 -39.10
C GLY A 91 11.48 -2.86 -38.94
N GLN A 92 11.22 -2.32 -37.75
CA GLN A 92 10.43 -1.09 -37.64
C GLN A 92 11.36 0.10 -37.88
N LYS A 93 11.11 0.84 -38.98
CA LYS A 93 11.67 2.20 -39.11
C LYS A 93 11.26 2.97 -37.84
N PRO A 94 12.17 3.73 -37.22
CA PRO A 94 11.80 4.62 -36.13
C PRO A 94 10.59 5.43 -36.61
N PRO A 95 9.53 5.60 -35.80
CA PRO A 95 8.54 6.61 -36.13
C PRO A 95 9.34 7.88 -36.36
N THR A 96 9.15 8.50 -37.54
CA THR A 96 9.67 9.84 -37.81
C THR A 96 9.41 10.64 -36.55
N THR A 97 10.48 11.14 -35.94
CA THR A 97 10.41 12.06 -34.82
C THR A 97 9.51 13.19 -35.26
N ALA A 98 8.21 13.07 -34.94
CA ALA A 98 7.45 14.22 -34.51
C ALA A 98 8.36 14.81 -33.46
N THR A 99 8.97 15.95 -33.80
CA THR A 99 9.67 16.81 -32.86
C THR A 99 8.95 16.62 -31.55
N ALA A 100 9.63 16.00 -30.58
CA ALA A 100 9.12 15.93 -29.24
C ALA A 100 8.75 17.38 -28.95
N THR A 101 7.45 17.68 -28.91
CA THR A 101 7.00 18.87 -28.23
C THR A 101 7.60 18.64 -26.87
N ALA A 102 8.67 19.38 -26.56
CA ALA A 102 9.21 19.43 -25.22
C ALA A 102 7.96 19.53 -24.35
N GLN A 103 7.76 18.58 -23.44
CA GLN A 103 6.74 18.73 -22.42
C GLN A 103 7.11 20.05 -21.76
N LEU A 104 6.40 21.12 -22.13
CA LEU A 104 6.56 22.40 -21.48
C LEU A 104 6.33 22.06 -20.00
N PRO A 105 7.27 22.42 -19.10
CA PRO A 105 7.01 22.23 -17.68
C PRO A 105 5.63 22.82 -17.43
N MET A 106 4.69 22.00 -16.94
CA MET A 106 3.37 22.54 -16.61
C MET A 106 3.65 23.73 -15.71
N ASP A 107 3.25 24.92 -16.15
CA ASP A 107 3.46 26.11 -15.34
C ASP A 107 2.80 25.85 -13.97
N ALA A 108 3.35 26.38 -12.89
CA ALA A 108 2.85 26.08 -11.54
C ALA A 108 1.35 26.38 -11.39
N SER A 109 0.82 27.34 -12.17
CA SER A 109 -0.62 27.67 -12.21
C SER A 109 -1.44 26.56 -12.87
N ALA A 110 -0.96 25.98 -13.97
CA ALA A 110 -1.59 24.84 -14.64
C ALA A 110 -1.62 23.60 -13.74
N VAL A 111 -0.55 23.36 -12.99
CA VAL A 111 -0.49 22.27 -11.99
C VAL A 111 -1.50 22.53 -10.87
N ALA A 112 -1.51 23.72 -10.28
CA ALA A 112 -2.45 24.11 -9.23
C ALA A 112 -3.92 24.02 -9.72
N ALA A 113 -4.21 24.49 -10.94
CA ALA A 113 -5.53 24.40 -11.54
C ALA A 113 -5.95 22.95 -11.83
N ARG A 114 -4.99 22.06 -12.14
CA ARG A 114 -5.26 20.62 -12.24
C ARG A 114 -5.51 20.00 -10.86
N GLN A 115 -4.71 20.35 -9.86
CA GLN A 115 -4.88 19.88 -8.48
C GLN A 115 -6.25 20.27 -7.92
N ALA A 116 -6.68 21.51 -8.12
CA ALA A 116 -8.01 21.98 -7.72
C ALA A 116 -9.14 21.18 -8.39
N ARG A 117 -9.02 20.89 -9.70
CA ARG A 117 -9.98 20.03 -10.41
C ARG A 117 -9.99 18.60 -9.90
N LEU A 118 -8.84 18.04 -9.54
CA LEU A 118 -8.75 16.72 -8.93
C LEU A 118 -9.43 16.71 -7.56
N ILE A 119 -9.17 17.70 -6.71
CA ILE A 119 -9.83 17.83 -5.41
C ILE A 119 -11.34 17.86 -5.57
N GLU A 120 -11.86 18.67 -6.51
CA GLU A 120 -13.30 18.70 -6.79
C GLU A 120 -13.83 17.34 -7.29
N ALA A 121 -13.14 16.71 -8.23
CA ALA A 121 -13.50 15.37 -8.73
C ALA A 121 -13.46 14.29 -7.63
N GLY A 122 -12.63 14.46 -6.61
CA GLY A 122 -12.54 13.62 -5.41
C GLY A 122 -13.62 13.89 -4.35
N GLY A 123 -14.58 14.76 -4.67
CA GLY A 123 -15.71 15.15 -3.81
C GLY A 123 -15.56 16.54 -3.17
N GLY A 124 -14.45 17.24 -3.40
CA GLY A 124 -14.17 18.54 -2.80
C GLY A 124 -13.67 18.47 -1.36
N PRO A 125 -13.36 19.64 -0.74
CA PRO A 125 -12.84 19.72 0.62
C PRO A 125 -13.86 19.22 1.67
N PHE A 126 -13.38 18.48 2.68
CA PHE A 126 -14.14 18.09 3.87
C PHE A 126 -13.22 17.71 5.02
N ASP A 127 -13.61 18.00 6.27
CA ASP A 127 -12.87 17.52 7.42
C ASP A 127 -13.09 16.01 7.61
N PRO A 128 -12.04 15.17 7.45
CA PRO A 128 -12.19 13.72 7.53
C PRO A 128 -12.46 13.21 8.96
N LEU A 129 -12.28 14.04 9.98
CA LEU A 129 -12.62 13.70 11.37
C LEU A 129 -14.06 14.12 11.72
N ALA A 130 -14.58 15.15 11.07
CA ALA A 130 -15.97 15.56 11.21
C ALA A 130 -16.93 14.71 10.36
N ASP A 131 -16.45 14.18 9.22
CA ASP A 131 -17.19 13.24 8.36
C ASP A 131 -16.37 11.97 8.07
N PRO A 132 -16.19 11.11 9.09
CA PRO A 132 -15.43 9.87 8.95
C PRO A 132 -16.11 8.84 8.05
N ALA A 133 -17.45 8.87 7.93
CA ALA A 133 -18.17 8.01 6.98
C ALA A 133 -17.75 8.33 5.54
N ARG A 134 -17.67 9.62 5.21
CA ARG A 134 -17.13 10.06 3.93
C ARG A 134 -15.66 9.71 3.78
N ALA A 135 -14.83 9.77 4.82
CA ALA A 135 -13.43 9.34 4.74
C ALA A 135 -13.28 7.82 4.49
N ALA A 136 -14.15 7.00 5.10
CA ALA A 136 -14.14 5.54 5.00
C ALA A 136 -14.78 4.98 3.73
N ALA A 137 -15.44 5.82 2.91
CA ALA A 137 -16.10 5.38 1.68
C ALA A 137 -15.18 4.52 0.80
N GLY A 138 -15.65 3.33 0.43
CA GLY A 138 -14.92 2.33 -0.38
C GLY A 138 -13.98 1.39 0.40
N SER A 139 -13.98 1.44 1.73
CA SER A 139 -13.20 0.52 2.56
C SER A 139 -13.84 -0.88 2.63
N ASN A 140 -13.04 -1.92 2.94
CA ASN A 140 -13.49 -3.31 3.07
C ASN A 140 -13.13 -3.92 4.44
N PRO A 141 -14.09 -4.54 5.18
CA PRO A 141 -15.55 -4.45 4.98
C PRO A 141 -16.02 -2.98 4.99
N PRO A 142 -17.25 -2.63 4.57
CA PRO A 142 -17.76 -1.28 4.77
C PRO A 142 -17.70 -1.00 6.28
N TRP A 143 -16.70 -0.24 6.72
CA TRP A 143 -16.35 -0.11 8.13
C TRP A 143 -17.56 0.47 8.84
N PRO A 144 -18.20 -0.31 9.74
CA PRO A 144 -19.47 0.08 10.29
C PRO A 144 -19.19 1.21 11.25
N GLU A 145 -19.82 2.35 11.00
CA GLU A 145 -20.04 3.46 11.92
C GLU A 145 -18.84 3.71 12.86
N TRP A 146 -18.01 4.67 12.49
CA TRP A 146 -16.95 5.27 13.31
C TRP A 146 -17.26 5.47 14.83
N GLU A 147 -18.53 5.48 15.24
CA GLU A 147 -18.99 5.44 16.64
C GLU A 147 -18.84 4.07 17.32
N ALA A 148 -18.99 2.96 16.60
CA ALA A 148 -18.95 1.60 17.14
C ALA A 148 -17.51 1.05 17.31
N MET A 149 -16.53 1.57 16.57
CA MET A 149 -15.12 1.26 16.80
C MET A 149 -14.41 2.39 17.56
N SER A 150 -14.10 2.11 18.82
CA SER A 150 -13.19 2.94 19.61
C SER A 150 -11.87 3.15 18.83
N PRO A 151 -11.29 4.38 18.82
CA PRO A 151 -9.98 4.63 18.24
C PRO A 151 -8.92 3.62 18.64
N ARG A 152 -9.00 3.09 19.87
CA ARG A 152 -8.12 2.05 20.39
C ARG A 152 -8.07 0.82 19.46
N GLY A 153 -9.19 0.44 18.86
CA GLY A 153 -9.35 -0.71 17.96
C GLY A 153 -8.64 -0.56 16.62
N ASP A 154 -8.35 0.67 16.19
CA ASP A 154 -7.77 0.95 14.87
C ASP A 154 -6.46 0.19 14.63
N VAL A 155 -5.63 0.01 15.68
CA VAL A 155 -4.35 -0.73 15.57
C VAL A 155 -4.57 -2.20 15.21
N LEU A 156 -5.57 -2.86 15.80
CA LEU A 156 -5.83 -4.28 15.57
C LEU A 156 -6.34 -4.48 14.14
N THR A 157 -7.32 -3.68 13.75
CA THR A 157 -7.82 -3.62 12.38
C THR A 157 -6.69 -3.43 11.38
N PHE A 158 -5.83 -2.45 11.63
CA PHE A 158 -4.75 -2.09 10.70
C PHE A 158 -3.78 -3.25 10.51
N LEU A 159 -3.33 -3.87 11.59
CA LEU A 159 -2.38 -4.98 11.54
C LEU A 159 -2.99 -6.21 10.87
N GLN A 160 -4.20 -6.60 11.31
CA GLN A 160 -4.88 -7.81 10.82
C GLN A 160 -5.33 -7.71 9.35
N SER A 161 -5.48 -6.49 8.82
CA SER A 161 -5.94 -6.29 7.43
C SER A 161 -4.80 -6.17 6.41
N LEU A 162 -3.60 -5.75 6.84
CA LEU A 162 -2.50 -5.40 5.92
C LEU A 162 -1.32 -6.36 5.95
N TYR A 163 -1.11 -7.06 7.05
CA TYR A 163 0.06 -7.90 7.27
C TYR A 163 -0.33 -9.35 7.56
N ASN A 164 0.55 -10.26 7.16
CA ASN A 164 0.44 -11.67 7.52
C ASN A 164 0.98 -11.87 8.93
N ASP A 165 0.49 -12.89 9.63
CA ASP A 165 0.84 -13.20 11.01
C ASP A 165 2.36 -13.29 11.27
N ASP A 166 3.12 -13.80 10.28
CA ASP A 166 4.56 -14.02 10.33
C ASP A 166 5.41 -12.84 9.86
N ASP A 167 4.80 -11.77 9.34
CA ASP A 167 5.54 -10.58 8.93
C ASP A 167 6.21 -9.93 10.14
N LEU A 168 7.54 -9.76 10.09
CA LEU A 168 8.28 -9.05 11.12
C LEU A 168 8.13 -7.54 10.94
N LEU A 169 7.41 -6.90 11.84
CA LEU A 169 7.10 -5.47 11.77
C LEU A 169 7.86 -4.69 12.83
N TYR A 170 8.46 -3.58 12.42
CA TYR A 170 8.96 -2.58 13.36
C TYR A 170 7.80 -1.69 13.82
N ILE A 171 7.49 -1.69 15.11
CA ILE A 171 6.55 -0.75 15.74
C ILE A 171 7.22 -0.10 16.94
N GLY A 172 7.48 1.21 16.86
CA GLY A 172 8.31 1.89 17.85
C GLY A 172 8.64 3.34 17.48
N PRO A 173 9.58 3.99 18.20
CA PRO A 173 10.01 5.35 17.91
C PRO A 173 10.93 5.39 16.68
N ASP A 174 10.99 6.54 16.01
CA ASP A 174 11.86 6.77 14.84
C ASP A 174 13.36 6.81 15.20
N ALA A 175 13.66 7.32 16.40
CA ALA A 175 15.00 7.51 16.94
C ALA A 175 15.48 6.41 17.90
N ALA A 176 14.98 5.18 17.78
CA ALA A 176 15.51 4.05 18.57
C ALA A 176 17.00 3.80 18.26
N ARG A 177 17.80 3.57 19.32
CA ARG A 177 19.20 3.13 19.19
C ARG A 177 19.25 1.78 18.49
N ARG A 178 20.31 1.51 17.72
CA ARG A 178 20.41 0.30 16.87
C ARG A 178 20.30 -0.99 17.67
N GLU A 179 20.95 -1.03 18.82
CA GLU A 179 20.92 -2.12 19.79
C GLU A 179 19.53 -2.37 20.40
N ASP A 180 18.69 -1.33 20.47
CA ASP A 180 17.34 -1.42 21.03
C ASP A 180 16.29 -1.75 19.94
N GLN A 181 16.63 -1.65 18.64
CA GLN A 181 15.68 -1.87 17.54
C GLN A 181 15.05 -3.27 17.57
N ALA A 182 15.76 -4.28 18.08
CA ALA A 182 15.25 -5.64 18.22
C ALA A 182 14.00 -5.71 19.13
N ASN A 183 13.90 -4.83 20.14
CA ASN A 183 12.75 -4.79 21.05
C ASN A 183 11.46 -4.32 20.36
N TYR A 184 11.60 -3.67 19.21
CA TYR A 184 10.51 -3.11 18.43
C TYR A 184 10.20 -3.91 17.18
N ILE A 185 10.83 -5.08 16.96
CA ILE A 185 10.54 -5.95 15.81
C ILE A 185 9.96 -7.27 16.29
N LYS A 186 8.74 -7.56 15.85
CA LYS A 186 8.00 -8.78 16.20
C LYS A 186 7.12 -9.23 15.03
N PRO A 187 6.74 -10.52 14.97
CA PRO A 187 5.68 -10.97 14.08
C PRO A 187 4.40 -10.15 14.26
N ALA A 188 3.64 -9.94 13.19
CA ALA A 188 2.40 -9.17 13.24
C ALA A 188 1.40 -9.79 14.24
N ALA A 189 1.34 -11.12 14.33
CA ALA A 189 0.49 -11.81 15.30
C ALA A 189 0.84 -11.46 16.75
N GLU A 190 2.13 -11.40 17.10
CA GLU A 190 2.57 -10.98 18.44
C GLU A 190 2.21 -9.52 18.73
N TRP A 191 2.30 -8.64 17.72
CA TRP A 191 1.85 -7.26 17.88
C TRP A 191 0.35 -7.16 18.10
N VAL A 192 -0.45 -7.95 17.37
CA VAL A 192 -1.90 -8.02 17.56
C VAL A 192 -2.25 -8.50 18.98
N GLU A 193 -1.59 -9.54 19.47
CA GLU A 193 -1.74 -10.03 20.85
C GLU A 193 -1.35 -8.97 21.88
N PHE A 194 -0.21 -8.31 21.69
CA PHE A 194 0.26 -7.23 22.55
C PHE A 194 -0.78 -6.11 22.66
N PHE A 195 -1.22 -5.54 21.53
CA PHE A 195 -2.17 -4.43 21.56
C PHE A 195 -3.55 -4.85 22.08
N ARG A 196 -3.97 -6.08 21.83
CA ARG A 196 -5.22 -6.64 22.39
C ARG A 196 -5.14 -6.74 23.92
N ALA A 197 -4.01 -7.18 24.46
CA ALA A 197 -3.79 -7.20 25.91
C ALA A 197 -3.79 -5.79 26.51
N GLN A 198 -3.10 -4.83 25.88
CA GLN A 198 -3.10 -3.43 26.36
C GLN A 198 -4.49 -2.77 26.32
N GLN A 199 -5.34 -3.14 25.35
CA GLN A 199 -6.74 -2.71 25.34
C GLN A 199 -7.54 -3.32 26.50
N ALA A 200 -7.38 -4.63 26.75
CA ALA A 200 -8.07 -5.33 27.84
C ALA A 200 -7.66 -4.81 29.23
N GLU A 201 -6.39 -4.44 29.40
CA GLU A 201 -5.85 -3.81 30.61
C GLU A 201 -6.25 -2.33 30.76
N GLY A 202 -6.88 -1.72 29.74
CA GLY A 202 -7.24 -0.31 29.76
C GLY A 202 -6.05 0.64 29.72
N THR A 203 -4.89 0.20 29.19
CA THR A 203 -3.66 1.02 29.14
C THR A 203 -3.91 2.39 28.51
N ASP A 204 -3.31 3.44 29.06
CA ASP A 204 -3.41 4.80 28.51
C ASP A 204 -2.87 4.87 27.06
N PRO A 205 -3.70 5.27 26.06
CA PRO A 205 -3.31 5.36 24.66
C PRO A 205 -2.27 6.44 24.39
N ALA A 206 -2.13 7.45 25.26
CA ALA A 206 -1.04 8.42 25.19
C ALA A 206 0.29 7.80 25.66
N LYS A 207 0.28 6.90 26.65
CA LYS A 207 1.46 6.11 27.02
C LYS A 207 1.89 5.20 25.88
N LEU A 208 0.94 4.51 25.24
CA LEU A 208 1.21 3.71 24.05
C LEU A 208 1.77 4.56 22.91
N GLY A 209 1.17 5.71 22.61
CA GLY A 209 1.64 6.59 21.53
C GLY A 209 3.01 7.22 21.75
N ARG A 210 3.48 7.36 23.00
CA ARG A 210 4.88 7.72 23.29
C ARG A 210 5.86 6.59 23.00
N ALA A 211 5.47 5.34 23.27
CA ALA A 211 6.34 4.17 23.12
C ALA A 211 6.31 3.58 21.69
N PHE A 212 5.15 3.63 21.05
CA PHE A 212 4.84 3.00 19.76
C PHE A 212 4.18 3.98 18.77
N PRO A 213 4.81 5.14 18.47
CA PRO A 213 4.21 6.16 17.61
C PRO A 213 4.17 5.81 16.12
N PHE A 214 5.01 4.88 15.66
CA PHE A 214 5.22 4.59 14.25
C PHE A 214 5.26 3.10 13.96
N ILE A 215 4.96 2.76 12.71
CA ILE A 215 5.16 1.45 12.11
C ILE A 215 5.98 1.60 10.83
N CYS A 216 6.98 0.74 10.63
CA CYS A 216 7.65 0.63 9.33
C CYS A 216 6.69 -0.03 8.35
N CYS A 217 6.44 0.60 7.19
CA CYS A 217 5.34 0.21 6.32
C CYS A 217 5.52 -1.16 5.66
N ASN A 218 6.73 -1.72 5.62
CA ASN A 218 7.00 -3.00 5.00
C ASN A 218 7.65 -3.99 5.98
N PRO A 219 7.37 -5.30 5.84
CA PRO A 219 8.01 -6.34 6.65
C PRO A 219 9.53 -6.34 6.51
N LEU A 220 10.19 -6.68 7.62
CA LEU A 220 11.64 -6.66 7.76
C LEU A 220 12.22 -8.07 7.92
N THR A 221 13.53 -8.16 7.80
CA THR A 221 14.33 -9.38 8.06
C THR A 221 14.41 -9.72 9.54
N GLY A 222 14.23 -8.73 10.43
CA GLY A 222 14.52 -8.86 11.86
C GLY A 222 16.01 -8.80 12.20
N GLU A 223 16.88 -9.15 11.27
CA GLU A 223 18.33 -9.19 11.44
C GLU A 223 19.01 -7.83 11.21
N PRO A 224 20.18 -7.57 11.84
CA PRO A 224 20.89 -6.33 11.61
C PRO A 224 21.60 -6.39 10.25
N ASN A 225 21.62 -5.26 9.53
CA ASN A 225 22.47 -5.09 8.35
C ASN A 225 23.94 -4.85 8.77
N GLU A 226 24.82 -4.62 7.80
CA GLU A 226 26.26 -4.35 8.04
C GLU A 226 26.52 -3.17 8.99
N SER A 227 25.60 -2.20 9.05
CA SER A 227 25.71 -1.06 9.97
C SER A 227 25.21 -1.38 11.40
N GLY A 228 24.70 -2.59 11.63
CA GLY A 228 24.05 -2.99 12.89
C GLY A 228 22.59 -2.54 13.00
N SER A 229 22.02 -1.91 11.96
CA SER A 229 20.61 -1.49 11.99
C SER A 229 19.71 -2.63 11.57
N ARG A 230 18.60 -2.83 12.29
CA ARG A 230 17.54 -3.81 11.94
C ARG A 230 16.38 -3.17 11.17
N ARG A 231 16.38 -1.84 11.07
CA ARG A 231 15.38 -1.04 10.35
C ARG A 231 16.10 -0.18 9.32
N SER A 232 16.17 -0.64 8.09
CA SER A 232 16.68 0.12 6.94
C SER A 232 16.12 -0.47 5.66
N ASP A 233 16.33 0.20 4.53
CA ASP A 233 15.87 -0.31 3.25
C ASP A 233 16.40 -1.74 2.99
N SER A 234 17.69 -2.01 3.29
CA SER A 234 18.28 -3.33 3.10
C SER A 234 17.70 -4.41 4.02
N ASN A 235 16.93 -4.04 5.04
CA ASN A 235 16.25 -4.98 5.92
C ASN A 235 14.85 -5.35 5.41
N VAL A 236 14.31 -4.71 4.37
CA VAL A 236 12.96 -4.98 3.86
C VAL A 236 12.93 -6.32 3.11
N VAL A 237 11.99 -7.19 3.46
CA VAL A 237 11.82 -8.51 2.81
C VAL A 237 10.65 -8.56 1.83
N ALA A 238 9.69 -7.65 1.95
CA ALA A 238 8.54 -7.58 1.07
C ALA A 238 8.18 -6.12 0.76
N PHE A 239 8.22 -5.76 -0.52
CA PHE A 239 7.96 -4.41 -1.02
C PHE A 239 6.46 -4.17 -1.28
N ARG A 240 5.63 -4.24 -0.23
CA ARG A 240 4.15 -4.21 -0.38
C ARG A 240 3.59 -2.81 -0.45
N PHE A 241 4.08 -1.90 0.39
CA PHE A 241 3.46 -0.61 0.63
C PHE A 241 4.41 0.56 0.46
N ALA A 242 3.97 1.61 -0.24
CA ALA A 242 4.63 2.91 -0.26
C ALA A 242 3.80 3.92 0.54
N VAL A 243 4.46 4.74 1.37
CA VAL A 243 3.79 5.78 2.18
C VAL A 243 3.67 7.05 1.36
N LEU A 244 2.46 7.52 1.10
CA LEU A 244 2.23 8.85 0.53
C LEU A 244 1.83 9.79 1.65
N GLU A 245 2.54 10.91 1.81
CA GLU A 245 2.22 11.95 2.78
C GLU A 245 2.18 13.32 2.12
N HIS A 246 1.30 14.18 2.62
CA HIS A 246 1.17 15.55 2.15
C HIS A 246 1.11 16.49 3.36
N ASP A 247 2.21 17.21 3.59
CA ASP A 247 2.35 18.11 4.75
C ASP A 247 2.00 19.59 4.44
N ILE A 248 1.78 19.89 3.16
CA ILE A 248 1.55 21.25 2.64
C ILE A 248 0.05 21.48 2.38
N LEU A 249 -0.61 20.54 1.71
CA LEU A 249 -2.03 20.67 1.39
C LEU A 249 -2.88 20.62 2.66
N PRO A 250 -3.89 21.49 2.80
CA PRO A 250 -4.81 21.46 3.93
C PRO A 250 -5.44 20.08 4.14
N LEU A 251 -5.61 19.69 5.40
CA LEU A 251 -6.12 18.36 5.79
C LEU A 251 -7.43 18.02 5.08
N ASP A 252 -8.31 19.01 4.93
CA ASP A 252 -9.64 18.85 4.33
C ASP A 252 -9.61 18.53 2.83
N GLN A 253 -8.48 18.71 2.16
CA GLN A 253 -8.31 18.46 0.73
C GLN A 253 -7.52 17.19 0.41
N GLN A 254 -6.79 16.64 1.38
CA GLN A 254 -5.85 15.53 1.14
C GLN A 254 -6.56 14.26 0.65
N ILE A 255 -7.63 13.83 1.32
CA ILE A 255 -8.35 12.60 0.90
C ILE A 255 -9.00 12.77 -0.48
N ALA A 256 -9.56 13.95 -0.77
CA ALA A 256 -10.16 14.24 -2.07
C ALA A 256 -9.12 14.13 -3.19
N LEU A 257 -7.94 14.74 -3.02
CA LEU A 257 -6.84 14.60 -3.98
C LEU A 257 -6.41 13.14 -4.15
N ILE A 258 -6.18 12.42 -3.05
CA ILE A 258 -5.76 11.00 -3.09
C ILE A 258 -6.77 10.14 -3.85
N ARG A 259 -8.08 10.36 -3.62
CA ARG A 259 -9.15 9.63 -4.34
C ARG A 259 -9.16 9.91 -5.83
N ALA A 260 -9.02 11.17 -6.22
CA ALA A 260 -9.06 11.57 -7.62
C ALA A 260 -7.84 11.10 -8.41
N LEU A 261 -6.74 10.75 -7.74
CA LEU A 261 -5.59 10.10 -8.37
C LEU A 261 -5.85 8.62 -8.69
N GLU A 262 -6.96 8.04 -8.21
CA GLU A 262 -7.39 6.64 -8.44
C GLU A 262 -6.28 5.61 -8.13
N LEU A 263 -5.41 5.95 -7.18
CA LEU A 263 -4.34 5.08 -6.74
C LEU A 263 -4.89 3.93 -5.89
N PRO A 264 -4.33 2.71 -5.99
CA PRO A 264 -4.76 1.58 -5.17
C PRO A 264 -4.29 1.75 -3.73
N ILE A 265 -5.04 2.51 -2.95
CA ILE A 265 -4.76 2.75 -1.54
C ILE A 265 -5.22 1.55 -0.71
N ALA A 266 -4.30 1.05 0.12
CA ALA A 266 -4.53 0.02 1.12
C ALA A 266 -5.06 0.60 2.44
N SER A 267 -4.62 1.80 2.85
CA SER A 267 -5.12 2.46 4.06
C SER A 267 -4.92 3.97 4.05
N LEU A 268 -5.76 4.72 4.78
CA LEU A 268 -5.55 6.13 5.12
C LEU A 268 -5.50 6.29 6.64
N VAL A 269 -4.43 6.88 7.16
CA VAL A 269 -4.25 7.15 8.59
C VAL A 269 -4.07 8.65 8.84
N PHE A 270 -4.94 9.24 9.66
CA PHE A 270 -4.71 10.58 10.19
C PHE A 270 -3.60 10.57 11.23
N SER A 271 -2.62 11.47 11.08
CA SER A 271 -1.41 11.49 11.89
C SER A 271 -1.57 12.03 13.33
N GLY A 272 -2.79 12.40 13.75
CA GLY A 272 -3.01 13.17 14.99
C GLY A 272 -2.51 14.61 14.86
N GLY A 273 -2.36 15.13 13.63
CA GLY A 273 -1.77 16.43 13.34
C GLY A 273 -2.39 17.06 12.10
N LYS A 274 -1.61 17.20 11.04
CA LYS A 274 -2.01 17.90 9.81
C LYS A 274 -1.96 17.04 8.55
N SER A 275 -1.65 15.76 8.68
CA SER A 275 -1.34 14.90 7.53
C SER A 275 -2.12 13.59 7.57
N ILE A 276 -2.50 13.14 6.38
CA ILE A 276 -2.95 11.78 6.09
C ILE A 276 -1.76 10.99 5.55
N HIS A 277 -1.47 9.86 6.17
CA HIS A 277 -0.53 8.86 5.67
C HIS A 277 -1.34 7.83 4.88
N ALA A 278 -1.17 7.83 3.56
CA ALA A 278 -1.77 6.82 2.69
C ALA A 278 -0.78 5.70 2.44
N LEU A 279 -1.18 4.45 2.66
CA LEU A 279 -0.41 3.30 2.17
C LEU A 279 -0.92 2.92 0.79
N LEU A 280 -0.08 3.03 -0.22
CA LEU A 280 -0.33 2.53 -1.57
C LEU A 280 0.04 1.04 -1.64
N ASP A 281 -0.85 0.21 -2.18
CA ASP A 281 -0.52 -1.17 -2.56
C ASP A 281 0.31 -1.16 -3.86
N VAL A 282 1.60 -1.40 -3.72
CA VAL A 282 2.56 -1.30 -4.83
C VAL A 282 2.28 -2.36 -5.89
N ALA A 283 1.85 -3.56 -5.49
CA ALA A 283 1.57 -4.64 -6.42
C ALA A 283 0.33 -4.37 -7.27
N ALA A 284 -0.73 -3.79 -6.69
CA ALA A 284 -1.87 -3.30 -7.50
C ALA A 284 -1.47 -2.12 -8.39
N TYR A 285 -0.61 -1.24 -7.90
CA TYR A 285 -0.21 -0.05 -8.68
C TYR A 285 0.54 -0.42 -9.96
N CYS A 286 1.51 -1.35 -9.88
CA CYS A 286 2.33 -1.72 -11.02
C CYS A 286 1.96 -3.06 -11.69
N GLY A 287 0.98 -3.79 -11.15
CA GLY A 287 0.52 -5.08 -11.69
C GLY A 287 1.49 -6.25 -11.42
N GLU A 288 2.52 -6.06 -10.60
CA GLU A 288 3.52 -7.07 -10.28
C GLU A 288 4.02 -6.98 -8.83
N VAL A 289 4.52 -8.10 -8.30
CA VAL A 289 5.16 -8.09 -6.98
C VAL A 289 6.61 -7.64 -7.16
N ILE A 290 6.98 -6.54 -6.52
CA ILE A 290 8.36 -6.05 -6.50
C ILE A 290 9.18 -6.93 -5.56
N THR A 291 10.34 -7.39 -6.04
CA THR A 291 11.26 -8.26 -5.29
C THR A 291 12.68 -7.69 -5.16
N THR A 292 12.97 -6.55 -5.79
CA THR A 292 14.30 -5.93 -5.77
C THR A 292 14.26 -4.43 -5.51
N HIS A 293 15.32 -3.91 -4.89
CA HIS A 293 15.49 -2.47 -4.66
C HIS A 293 15.60 -1.66 -5.96
N GLU A 294 16.20 -2.23 -7.01
CA GLU A 294 16.27 -1.57 -8.31
C GLU A 294 14.88 -1.38 -8.89
N ARG A 295 14.04 -2.43 -8.84
CA ARG A 295 12.68 -2.34 -9.35
C ARG A 295 11.82 -1.40 -8.51
N TRP A 296 11.99 -1.40 -7.19
CA TRP A 296 11.39 -0.41 -6.30
C TRP A 296 11.75 1.02 -6.72
N ARG A 297 13.04 1.30 -6.97
CA ARG A 297 13.50 2.63 -7.38
C ARG A 297 12.83 3.09 -8.67
N GLN A 298 12.77 2.23 -9.68
CA GLN A 298 12.15 2.55 -10.97
C GLN A 298 10.64 2.80 -10.83
N VAL A 299 9.92 1.92 -10.12
CA VAL A 299 8.45 1.99 -10.02
C VAL A 299 8.00 3.04 -9.02
N VAL A 300 8.53 3.00 -7.81
CA VAL A 300 8.07 3.86 -6.72
C VAL A 300 8.76 5.20 -6.79
N LYS A 301 10.10 5.25 -6.73
CA LYS A 301 10.78 6.54 -6.67
C LYS A 301 10.65 7.35 -7.96
N GLU A 302 11.02 6.76 -9.09
CA GLU A 302 11.11 7.50 -10.37
C GLU A 302 9.75 7.68 -11.04
N ALA A 303 8.99 6.59 -11.23
CA ALA A 303 7.70 6.67 -11.91
C ALA A 303 6.61 7.28 -11.01
N LEU A 304 6.36 6.72 -9.82
CA LEU A 304 5.29 7.22 -8.96
C LEU A 304 5.65 8.58 -8.32
N PHE A 305 6.74 8.66 -7.55
CA PHE A 305 7.02 9.87 -6.78
C PHE A 305 7.49 11.05 -7.63
N GLU A 306 8.58 10.89 -8.40
CA GLU A 306 9.16 12.00 -9.15
C GLU A 306 8.28 12.43 -10.34
N THR A 307 7.61 11.49 -11.01
CA THR A 307 6.82 11.81 -12.22
C THR A 307 5.36 12.10 -11.90
N CYS A 308 4.69 11.30 -11.05
CA CYS A 308 3.24 11.45 -10.80
C CYS A 308 2.91 12.32 -9.59
N LEU A 309 3.61 12.16 -8.46
CA LEU A 309 3.19 12.75 -7.19
C LEU A 309 3.85 14.11 -6.88
N LYS A 310 5.11 14.29 -7.26
CA LYS A 310 5.87 15.53 -7.03
C LYS A 310 5.22 16.79 -7.60
N PRO A 311 4.57 16.77 -8.79
CA PRO A 311 3.83 17.93 -9.28
C PRO A 311 2.72 18.36 -8.31
N TYR A 312 2.13 17.42 -7.58
CA TYR A 312 1.08 17.67 -6.58
C TYR A 312 1.65 17.82 -5.15
N GLU A 313 2.93 18.13 -5.01
CA GLU A 313 3.57 18.47 -3.73
C GLU A 313 3.52 17.40 -2.62
N PHE A 314 3.33 16.13 -2.99
CA PHE A 314 3.57 15.01 -2.06
C PHE A 314 5.05 14.95 -1.65
N ASP A 315 5.33 14.55 -0.40
CA ASP A 315 6.71 14.48 0.08
C ASP A 315 7.47 13.30 -0.55
N THR A 316 8.36 13.61 -1.49
CA THR A 316 9.25 12.65 -2.16
C THR A 316 10.26 11.97 -1.23
N SER A 317 10.50 12.51 -0.02
CA SER A 317 11.39 11.92 1.00
C SER A 317 10.85 10.59 1.57
N THR A 318 9.58 10.30 1.33
CA THR A 318 8.90 9.07 1.78
C THR A 318 9.06 7.87 0.84
N SER A 319 9.71 8.06 -0.30
CA SER A 319 9.81 7.04 -1.36
C SER A 319 10.68 5.82 -1.02
N ASN A 320 11.24 5.75 0.18
CA ASN A 320 12.08 4.63 0.61
C ASN A 320 11.22 3.45 1.16
N PRO A 321 11.60 2.19 0.90
CA PRO A 321 10.79 1.03 1.27
C PRO A 321 10.70 0.78 2.78
N SER A 322 11.63 1.29 3.60
CA SER A 322 11.54 1.17 5.06
C SER A 322 10.88 2.40 5.73
N ARG A 323 10.07 3.17 5.00
CA ARG A 323 9.48 4.42 5.51
C ARG A 323 8.53 4.15 6.70
N PHE A 324 8.47 5.10 7.62
CA PHE A 324 7.50 5.08 8.70
C PHE A 324 6.15 5.62 8.26
N SER A 325 5.09 4.95 8.70
CA SER A 325 3.75 5.51 8.80
C SER A 325 3.39 5.69 10.28
N ARG A 326 2.37 6.51 10.53
CA ARG A 326 1.78 6.68 11.86
C ARG A 326 1.06 5.39 12.25
N LEU A 327 1.25 4.93 13.49
CA LEU A 327 0.50 3.79 14.01
C LEU A 327 -0.89 4.29 14.42
N PRO A 328 -1.99 3.81 13.82
CA PRO A 328 -3.31 4.22 14.24
C PRO A 328 -3.68 3.59 15.59
N GLY A 329 -4.62 4.21 16.31
CA GLY A 329 -5.16 3.73 17.58
C GLY A 329 -4.34 4.07 18.83
N VAL A 330 -3.45 5.05 18.72
CA VAL A 330 -2.71 5.64 19.84
C VAL A 330 -2.78 7.18 19.78
N ILE A 331 -2.56 7.86 20.91
CA ILE A 331 -2.56 9.33 20.94
C ILE A 331 -1.16 9.85 20.62
N ARG A 332 -1.07 10.79 19.67
CA ARG A 332 0.19 11.46 19.32
C ARG A 332 0.70 12.30 20.48
N ALA A 333 1.95 12.06 20.87
CA ALA A 333 2.65 12.91 21.83
C ALA A 333 2.87 14.32 21.27
N GLU A 334 2.84 15.33 22.15
CA GLU A 334 3.16 16.71 21.81
C GLU A 334 4.56 16.83 21.18
N ASP A 335 4.77 17.78 20.27
CA ASP A 335 5.98 17.84 19.44
C ASP A 335 7.29 18.06 20.25
N GLY A 336 7.20 18.49 21.52
CA GLY A 336 8.32 18.57 22.49
C GLY A 336 8.55 17.33 23.36
N ALA A 337 7.64 16.35 23.32
CA ALA A 337 7.72 15.08 24.06
C ALA A 337 8.25 13.93 23.19
N ARG A 338 8.79 14.23 21.99
CA ARG A 338 9.53 13.27 21.14
C ARG A 338 10.67 12.70 21.98
N GLY A 339 10.44 11.50 22.52
CA GLY A 339 11.32 10.91 23.50
C GLY A 339 12.72 10.76 22.93
N ARG A 340 13.69 11.47 23.53
CA ARG A 340 15.07 11.00 23.58
C ARG A 340 15.04 9.59 24.15
N GLY A 341 15.05 8.57 23.28
CA GLY A 341 15.22 7.15 23.62
C GLY A 341 14.78 6.77 25.03
N VAL A 342 13.53 7.08 25.40
CA VAL A 342 13.03 6.70 26.71
C VAL A 342 12.83 5.20 26.63
N ARG A 343 13.71 4.46 27.30
CA ARG A 343 13.55 3.02 27.51
C ARG A 343 12.10 2.76 27.93
N PRO A 344 11.40 1.80 27.32
CA PRO A 344 10.00 1.59 27.62
C PRO A 344 9.82 1.42 29.14
N SER A 345 9.15 2.38 29.78
CA SER A 345 8.57 2.26 31.12
C SER A 345 7.17 1.63 31.08
N VAL A 346 6.84 1.02 29.94
CA VAL A 346 5.87 -0.06 29.84
C VAL A 346 6.69 -1.35 29.93
N PRO A 347 6.60 -2.13 31.02
CA PRO A 347 7.20 -3.44 31.07
C PRO A 347 6.70 -4.25 29.86
N LEU A 348 7.62 -4.67 28.99
CA LEU A 348 7.36 -5.78 28.07
C LEU A 348 7.10 -7.00 28.97
N PRO A 349 5.98 -7.73 28.85
CA PRO A 349 5.61 -8.71 29.86
C PRO A 349 6.67 -9.81 29.95
N SER A 350 7.34 -9.88 31.09
CA SER A 350 7.65 -11.16 31.72
C SER A 350 6.44 -11.50 32.56
N LEU A 351 5.75 -12.58 32.20
CA LEU A 351 4.59 -13.10 32.94
C LEU A 351 4.93 -13.24 34.44
N THR A 352 4.37 -12.40 35.33
CA THR A 352 3.95 -12.74 36.71
C THR A 352 3.35 -11.54 37.48
N GLN A 353 2.05 -11.66 37.82
CA GLN A 353 1.26 -11.26 39.00
C GLN A 353 1.47 -9.95 39.83
N SER A 354 0.38 -9.15 39.84
CA SER A 354 -0.44 -8.65 41.00
C SER A 354 -0.11 -7.38 41.83
N SER A 355 -1.18 -6.58 42.02
CA SER A 355 -1.55 -5.64 43.13
C SER A 355 -1.33 -4.12 42.91
N PRO A 356 -2.05 -3.24 43.64
CA PRO A 356 -3.49 -2.94 43.58
C PRO A 356 -3.79 -1.47 43.16
N GLU A 357 -5.09 -1.14 43.07
CA GLU A 357 -5.72 0.04 42.45
C GLU A 357 -5.50 1.40 43.17
N PRO A 358 -5.29 2.52 42.43
CA PRO A 358 -5.12 3.87 43.01
C PRO A 358 -6.47 4.63 43.17
N PRO A 359 -6.51 5.70 44.01
CA PRO A 359 -7.74 6.43 44.33
C PRO A 359 -8.27 7.28 43.16
N PRO A 360 -9.56 7.69 43.19
CA PRO A 360 -10.22 8.34 42.05
C PRO A 360 -9.70 9.78 41.84
N PRO A 361 -9.53 10.22 40.58
CA PRO A 361 -9.06 11.57 40.28
C PRO A 361 -10.18 12.61 40.44
N THR A 362 -9.82 13.73 41.06
CA THR A 362 -10.60 14.98 41.03
C THR A 362 -10.56 15.60 39.63
N ALA A 363 -11.71 16.05 39.14
CA ALA A 363 -11.86 16.64 37.81
C ALA A 363 -11.09 17.98 37.66
N PRO A 364 -10.34 18.18 36.56
CA PRO A 364 -9.72 19.47 36.27
C PRO A 364 -10.69 20.48 35.65
N GLU A 365 -10.49 21.76 36.00
CA GLU A 365 -11.32 22.94 35.73
C GLU A 365 -11.25 23.49 34.28
N ASN A 366 -10.71 22.74 33.32
CA ASN A 366 -10.65 23.14 31.91
C ASN A 366 -10.92 21.93 31.00
N PRO A 367 -11.65 22.08 29.88
CA PRO A 367 -11.83 20.97 28.93
C PRO A 367 -10.44 20.55 28.42
N PRO A 368 -10.09 19.24 28.46
CA PRO A 368 -8.82 18.79 27.96
C PRO A 368 -8.69 19.14 26.46
N PRO A 369 -7.50 19.49 25.97
CA PRO A 369 -7.28 19.65 24.54
C PRO A 369 -7.77 18.39 23.82
N ALA A 370 -8.45 18.56 22.68
CA ALA A 370 -8.97 17.43 21.89
C ALA A 370 -7.85 16.40 21.69
N GLU A 371 -8.09 15.18 22.16
CA GLU A 371 -7.09 14.11 22.16
C GLU A 371 -6.56 13.88 20.74
N ARG A 372 -5.25 14.04 20.53
CA ARG A 372 -4.59 13.94 19.21
C ARG A 372 -4.46 12.49 18.74
N TRP A 373 -5.57 11.79 18.61
CA TRP A 373 -5.61 10.41 18.13
C TRP A 373 -4.99 10.28 16.74
N GLN A 374 -4.11 9.30 16.58
CA GLN A 374 -3.74 8.77 15.27
C GLN A 374 -4.88 7.84 14.85
N ARG A 375 -5.63 8.19 13.80
CA ARG A 375 -6.89 7.51 13.46
C ARG A 375 -6.78 6.77 12.14
N LEU A 376 -7.28 5.55 12.10
CA LEU A 376 -7.52 4.85 10.84
C LEU A 376 -8.83 5.39 10.23
N LEU A 377 -8.75 5.89 8.99
CA LEU A 377 -9.88 6.51 8.30
C LEU A 377 -10.41 5.67 7.15
N TYR A 378 -9.54 4.86 6.54
CA TYR A 378 -9.86 3.99 5.41
C TYR A 378 -8.97 2.78 5.48
N ILE A 379 -9.50 1.61 5.14
CA ILE A 379 -8.69 0.42 4.92
C ILE A 379 -9.34 -0.53 3.92
N ASN A 380 -8.54 -0.96 2.96
CA ASN A 380 -8.92 -1.93 1.95
C ASN A 380 -8.32 -3.27 2.36
N GLY A 381 -9.06 -4.03 3.17
CA GLY A 381 -8.64 -5.37 3.57
C GLY A 381 -8.51 -6.28 2.35
N ARG A 382 -7.26 -6.58 1.96
CA ARG A 382 -6.96 -7.81 1.25
C ARG A 382 -6.92 -8.89 2.31
N ALA A 383 -8.02 -9.61 2.49
CA ALA A 383 -7.97 -10.86 3.24
C ALA A 383 -7.05 -11.81 2.46
N TRP A 384 -5.79 -11.93 2.89
CA TRP A 384 -4.87 -12.95 2.38
C TRP A 384 -5.33 -14.30 2.97
N ALA A 385 -6.29 -14.93 2.30
CA ALA A 385 -6.73 -16.30 2.56
C ALA A 385 -5.94 -17.30 1.71
#